data_AF-A0A2V6VXF7-F1
#
_entry.id   AF-A0A2V6VXF7-F1
#
_cell.length_a   1.000
_cell.length_b   1.000
_cell.length_c   1.000
_cell.angle_alpha   90.00
_cell.angle_beta   90.00
_cell.angle_gamma   90.00
#
_symmetry.space_group_name_H-M   'P 1'
#
loop_
_entity.id
_entity.type
_entity.pdbx_description
1 polymer ?
#
loop_
_entity_poly.entity_id
_entity_poly.type
_entity_poly.pdbx_seq_one_letter_code
_entity_poly.pdbx_strand_id
1 'polypeptide(L)'
;MFDIGLQEMLVIGVIALLVFGPSRLPELGRMVGRAMREFRRASDEFRSTVETNLNLNDSDPVIHTTPSTPAPATTATATTLPSELEPTHASGDDSVAPAPAVDIGEPYCAQRGSRLFHRRECAWVPRIKEADRVYLKRVADARDQGFVECPVCVPWEPA
;
A
#
# COMPACT_ATOMS: atom_id res chain seq x y z
N MET A 1 -26.73 36.18 -15.73
CA MET A 1 -27.45 34.94 -16.09
C MET A 1 -26.60 33.80 -15.57
N PHE A 2 -27.16 32.91 -14.72
CA PHE A 2 -26.50 32.06 -13.72
C PHE A 2 -26.19 32.77 -12.39
N ASP A 3 -27.25 33.00 -11.63
CA ASP A 3 -27.17 33.25 -10.18
C ASP A 3 -26.92 31.90 -9.48
N ILE A 4 -25.79 31.25 -9.79
CA ILE A 4 -25.34 30.06 -9.06
C ILE A 4 -24.69 30.58 -7.77
N GLY A 5 -25.51 30.69 -6.74
CA GLY A 5 -25.06 30.93 -5.40
C GLY A 5 -24.54 29.66 -4.74
N LEU A 6 -24.07 29.82 -3.51
CA LEU A 6 -23.69 28.69 -2.66
C LEU A 6 -24.86 27.73 -2.41
N GLN A 7 -26.09 28.24 -2.42
CA GLN A 7 -27.30 27.46 -2.17
C GLN A 7 -27.58 26.48 -3.31
N GLU A 8 -27.48 26.92 -4.56
CA GLU A 8 -27.64 26.07 -5.76
C GLU A 8 -26.54 25.01 -5.83
N MET A 9 -25.30 25.39 -5.53
CA MET A 9 -24.17 24.44 -5.46
C MET A 9 -24.37 23.38 -4.38
N LEU A 10 -24.94 23.74 -3.23
CA LEU A 10 -25.22 22.79 -2.15
C LEU A 10 -26.33 21.81 -2.55
N VAL A 11 -27.40 22.28 -3.18
CA VAL A 11 -28.49 21.42 -3.67
C VAL A 11 -27.97 20.40 -4.69
N ILE A 12 -27.18 20.85 -5.66
CA ILE A 12 -26.56 19.96 -6.66
C ILE A 12 -25.61 18.97 -5.97
N GLY A 13 -24.83 19.44 -5.00
CA GLY A 13 -23.94 18.61 -4.19
C GLY A 13 -24.68 17.49 -3.47
N VAL A 14 -25.83 17.78 -2.84
CA VAL A 14 -26.66 16.78 -2.15
C VAL A 14 -27.22 15.76 -3.14
N ILE A 15 -27.69 16.18 -4.31
CA ILE A 15 -28.18 15.27 -5.34
C ILE A 15 -27.05 14.36 -5.83
N ALA A 16 -25.86 14.91 -6.09
CA ALA A 16 -24.69 14.13 -6.46
C ALA A 16 -24.28 13.15 -5.34
N LEU A 17 -24.34 13.57 -4.08
CA LEU A 17 -24.10 12.72 -2.91
C LEU A 17 -25.11 11.58 -2.79
N LEU A 18 -26.37 11.77 -3.18
CA LEU A 18 -27.36 10.70 -3.19
C LEU A 18 -27.14 9.70 -4.33
N VAL A 19 -26.77 10.18 -5.51
CA VAL A 19 -26.53 9.33 -6.69
C VAL A 19 -25.24 8.53 -6.54
N PHE A 20 -24.15 9.19 -6.18
CA PHE A 20 -22.83 8.57 -6.08
C PHE A 20 -22.54 8.02 -4.68
N GLY A 21 -23.15 8.59 -3.63
CA GLY A 21 -22.89 8.25 -2.23
C GLY A 21 -21.81 9.13 -1.57
N PRO A 22 -21.96 9.52 -0.28
CA PRO A 22 -20.98 10.33 0.44
C PRO A 22 -19.62 9.65 0.61
N SER A 23 -19.57 8.32 0.56
CA SER A 23 -18.33 7.56 0.66
C SER A 23 -17.53 7.52 -0.65
N ARG A 24 -18.19 7.70 -1.81
CA ARG A 24 -17.54 7.60 -3.14
C ARG A 24 -16.87 8.90 -3.57
N LEU A 25 -17.45 10.05 -3.23
CA LEU A 25 -16.86 11.37 -3.50
C LEU A 25 -15.41 11.53 -2.99
N PRO A 26 -15.08 11.21 -1.73
CA PRO A 26 -13.70 11.32 -1.25
C PRO A 26 -12.76 10.28 -1.87
N GLU A 27 -13.28 9.11 -2.26
CA GLU A 27 -12.51 8.08 -2.94
C GLU A 27 -12.10 8.52 -4.35
N LEU A 28 -13.06 9.03 -5.14
CA LEU A 28 -12.84 9.67 -6.44
C LEU A 28 -11.91 10.88 -6.33
N GLY A 29 -12.12 11.74 -5.33
CA GLY A 29 -11.28 12.91 -5.07
C GLY A 29 -9.84 12.54 -4.75
N ARG A 30 -9.59 11.45 -4.02
CA ARG A 30 -8.23 10.92 -3.77
C ARG A 30 -7.58 10.39 -5.04
N MET A 31 -8.33 9.70 -5.90
CA MET A 31 -7.82 9.21 -7.18
C MET A 31 -7.45 10.36 -8.12
N VAL A 32 -8.37 11.31 -8.32
CA VAL A 32 -8.14 12.51 -9.13
C VAL A 32 -7.03 13.38 -8.54
N GLY A 33 -6.98 13.53 -7.20
CA GLY A 33 -5.95 14.32 -6.53
C GLY A 33 -4.55 13.75 -6.72
N ARG A 34 -4.39 12.42 -6.65
CA ARG A 34 -3.12 11.75 -6.96
C ARG A 34 -2.74 11.94 -8.42
N ALA A 35 -3.67 11.71 -9.34
CA ALA A 35 -3.44 11.92 -10.77
C ALA A 35 -3.05 13.37 -11.08
N MET A 36 -3.73 14.35 -10.48
CA MET A 36 -3.45 15.77 -10.66
C MET A 36 -2.08 16.14 -10.09
N ARG A 37 -1.67 15.54 -8.96
CA ARG A 37 -0.35 15.77 -8.37
C ARG A 37 0.77 15.22 -9.25
N GLU A 38 0.60 14.02 -9.78
CA GLU A 38 1.57 13.41 -10.69
C GLU A 38 1.62 14.16 -12.02
N PHE A 39 0.46 14.56 -12.56
CA PHE A 39 0.38 15.39 -13.76
C PHE A 39 1.09 16.72 -13.58
N ARG A 40 0.93 17.36 -12.41
CA ARG A 40 1.58 18.63 -12.11
C ARG A 40 3.10 18.48 -11.99
N ARG A 41 3.57 17.44 -11.30
CA ARG A 41 5.00 17.12 -11.21
C ARG A 41 5.61 16.84 -12.59
N ALA A 42 4.92 16.05 -13.42
CA ALA A 42 5.35 15.81 -14.79
C ALA A 42 5.37 17.11 -15.61
N SER A 43 4.32 17.94 -15.50
CA SER A 43 4.25 19.24 -16.18
C SER A 43 5.38 20.18 -15.76
N ASP A 44 5.74 20.19 -14.48
CA ASP A 44 6.83 21.01 -13.95
C ASP A 44 8.20 20.53 -14.51
N GLU A 45 8.41 19.23 -14.63
CA GLU A 45 9.61 18.64 -15.25
C GLU A 45 9.70 18.91 -16.76
N PHE A 46 8.56 18.84 -17.46
CA PHE A 46 8.51 19.23 -18.87
C PHE A 46 8.85 20.71 -19.05
N ARG A 47 8.32 21.56 -18.16
CA ARG A 47 8.59 23.00 -18.19
C ARG A 47 10.06 23.31 -17.92
N SER A 48 10.67 22.69 -16.90
CA SER A 48 12.09 22.87 -16.59
C SER A 48 12.99 22.39 -17.74
N THR A 49 12.63 21.27 -18.37
CA THR A 49 13.36 20.74 -19.53
C THR A 49 13.26 21.68 -20.72
N VAL A 50 12.07 22.18 -21.06
CA VAL A 50 11.87 23.10 -22.18
C VAL A 50 12.57 24.44 -21.92
N GLU A 51 12.48 24.99 -20.71
CA GLU A 51 13.18 26.21 -20.34
C GLU A 51 14.70 26.00 -20.43
N THR A 52 15.24 24.89 -19.93
CA THR A 52 16.68 24.56 -20.02
C THR A 52 17.15 24.40 -21.47
N ASN A 53 16.39 23.72 -22.33
CA ASN A 53 16.75 23.51 -23.74
C ASN A 53 16.63 24.80 -24.59
N LEU A 54 15.71 25.69 -24.25
CA LEU A 54 15.59 26.99 -24.93
C LEU A 54 16.66 27.99 -24.45
N ASN A 55 17.11 27.88 -23.20
CA ASN A 55 18.19 28.72 -22.65
C ASN A 55 19.60 28.20 -22.96
N LEU A 56 19.75 26.99 -23.50
CA LEU A 56 21.04 26.41 -23.90
C LEU A 56 21.64 27.04 -25.17
N ASN A 57 20.90 27.89 -25.88
CA ASN A 57 21.38 28.64 -27.05
C ASN A 57 22.02 30.01 -26.72
N ASP A 58 22.21 30.34 -25.44
CA ASP A 58 22.90 31.54 -24.96
C ASP A 58 23.81 31.15 -23.77
N SER A 59 25.13 31.07 -23.98
CA SER A 59 26.14 30.93 -22.89
C SER A 59 26.44 32.35 -22.36
N ASP A 60 26.57 32.70 -21.06
CA ASP A 60 27.16 32.15 -19.82
C ASP A 60 26.77 33.13 -18.64
N PRO A 61 27.14 33.01 -17.33
CA PRO A 61 27.63 31.91 -16.49
C PRO A 61 26.89 31.69 -15.13
N VAL A 62 27.11 30.51 -14.53
CA VAL A 62 27.01 30.04 -13.12
C VAL A 62 26.51 31.00 -12.01
N ILE A 63 25.46 30.64 -11.23
CA ILE A 63 25.37 30.78 -9.74
C ILE A 63 24.44 29.71 -9.10
N HIS A 64 25.03 28.95 -8.17
CA HIS A 64 24.50 28.17 -7.04
C HIS A 64 22.99 28.17 -6.72
N THR A 65 22.42 26.96 -6.56
CA THR A 65 21.58 26.63 -5.39
C THR A 65 21.81 25.19 -4.97
N THR A 66 22.29 25.05 -3.74
CA THR A 66 22.50 23.82 -2.97
C THR A 66 21.20 23.01 -2.84
N PRO A 67 21.24 21.68 -2.95
CA PRO A 67 20.10 20.83 -2.63
C PRO A 67 19.86 20.87 -1.11
N SER A 68 18.75 21.49 -0.70
CA SER A 68 18.24 21.38 0.66
C SER A 68 17.60 20.01 0.83
N THR A 69 18.44 19.04 1.19
CA THR A 69 18.03 17.76 1.78
C THR A 69 17.49 18.03 3.18
N PRO A 70 16.20 17.78 3.49
CA PRO A 70 15.79 17.65 4.87
C PRO A 70 16.38 16.35 5.41
N ALA A 71 17.44 16.48 6.20
CA ALA A 71 17.99 15.43 7.03
C ALA A 71 16.91 14.92 8.00
N PRO A 72 16.60 13.61 8.03
CA PRO A 72 16.00 13.02 9.22
C PRO A 72 17.09 12.97 10.30
N ALA A 73 16.85 13.69 11.39
CA ALA A 73 17.67 13.64 12.58
C ALA A 73 17.68 12.22 13.15
N THR A 74 18.84 11.56 13.07
CA THR A 74 19.18 10.40 13.86
C THR A 74 19.38 10.84 15.30
N THR A 75 18.44 10.53 16.19
CA THR A 75 18.69 10.53 17.63
C THR A 75 19.43 9.25 17.98
N ALA A 76 20.74 9.36 18.18
CA ALA A 76 21.52 8.36 18.87
C ALA A 76 21.22 8.42 20.37
N THR A 77 20.99 7.27 21.00
CA THR A 77 21.36 7.06 22.40
C THR A 77 22.01 5.69 22.49
N ALA A 78 23.31 5.72 22.74
CA ALA A 78 24.15 4.57 23.00
C ALA A 78 24.07 4.18 24.48
N THR A 79 24.06 2.87 24.75
CA THR A 79 24.46 2.19 25.99
C THR A 79 24.44 0.69 25.66
N THR A 80 25.39 -0.19 25.91
CA THR A 80 26.81 -0.20 26.30
C THR A 80 27.29 -1.65 26.00
N LEU A 81 28.52 -1.82 25.52
CA LEU A 81 29.30 -3.07 25.34
C LEU A 81 29.47 -3.87 26.68
N PRO A 82 30.24 -4.98 26.77
CA PRO A 82 30.56 -6.09 25.86
C PRO A 82 30.45 -7.48 26.55
N SER A 83 30.39 -8.59 25.79
CA SER A 83 31.06 -9.83 26.25
C SER A 83 31.44 -10.70 25.06
N GLU A 84 32.72 -10.62 24.78
CA GLU A 84 33.57 -11.54 24.03
C GLU A 84 33.38 -12.99 24.52
N LEU A 85 33.42 -13.96 23.60
CA LEU A 85 34.51 -14.94 23.50
C LEU A 85 34.28 -15.88 22.30
N GLU A 86 35.38 -16.09 21.61
CA GLU A 86 35.62 -16.75 20.33
C GLU A 86 35.46 -18.31 20.42
N PRO A 87 35.75 -19.10 19.36
CA PRO A 87 35.00 -20.28 18.92
C PRO A 87 35.71 -21.56 19.37
N THR A 88 35.24 -22.72 18.92
CA THR A 88 36.06 -23.81 18.32
C THR A 88 35.49 -25.22 18.61
N HIS A 89 35.41 -26.01 17.52
CA HIS A 89 35.21 -27.47 17.42
C HIS A 89 33.83 -28.02 17.84
N ALA A 90 33.25 -29.04 17.21
CA ALA A 90 33.45 -29.76 15.95
C ALA A 90 32.29 -30.78 15.88
N SER A 91 31.92 -31.17 14.66
CA SER A 91 31.33 -32.49 14.32
C SER A 91 29.86 -32.77 14.65
N GLY A 92 29.14 -33.26 13.63
CA GLY A 92 28.18 -34.36 13.79
C GLY A 92 26.75 -34.08 13.35
N ASP A 93 26.40 -34.69 12.22
CA ASP A 93 25.12 -35.29 11.83
C ASP A 93 23.82 -34.47 11.72
N ASP A 94 23.20 -34.68 10.55
CA ASP A 94 21.77 -34.79 10.26
C ASP A 94 20.78 -33.94 11.07
N SER A 95 20.25 -32.91 10.40
CA SER A 95 18.82 -32.81 10.07
C SER A 95 18.50 -31.35 9.72
N VAL A 96 18.06 -31.13 8.48
CA VAL A 96 17.55 -29.84 8.01
C VAL A 96 16.31 -29.48 8.83
N ALA A 97 16.50 -28.64 9.84
CA ALA A 97 15.43 -27.97 10.56
C ALA A 97 14.81 -26.90 9.65
N PRO A 98 13.48 -26.88 9.43
CA PRO A 98 12.84 -25.77 8.72
C PRO A 98 12.83 -24.54 9.62
N ALA A 99 13.17 -23.39 9.02
CA ALA A 99 13.18 -22.06 9.62
C ALA A 99 11.92 -21.78 10.48
N PRO A 100 12.04 -21.01 11.58
CA PRO A 100 10.97 -20.83 12.55
C PRO A 100 9.72 -20.29 11.87
N ALA A 101 8.63 -21.04 12.00
CA ALA A 101 7.30 -20.61 11.62
C ALA A 101 6.98 -19.33 12.39
N VAL A 102 7.08 -18.19 11.71
CA VAL A 102 6.44 -16.95 12.14
C VAL A 102 4.98 -17.32 12.39
N ASP A 103 4.52 -17.11 13.62
CA ASP A 103 3.12 -17.36 14.03
C ASP A 103 2.24 -16.27 13.40
N ILE A 104 2.09 -16.35 12.07
CA ILE A 104 1.15 -15.56 11.31
C ILE A 104 -0.21 -16.17 11.66
N GLY A 105 -0.86 -15.59 12.67
CA GLY A 105 -2.23 -15.93 13.05
C GLY A 105 -3.11 -16.05 11.81
N GLU A 106 -3.92 -17.10 11.76
CA GLU A 106 -4.69 -17.60 10.60
C GLU A 106 -5.03 -16.50 9.59
N PRO A 107 -4.20 -16.25 8.54
CA PRO A 107 -4.32 -15.05 7.70
C PRO A 107 -5.42 -15.17 6.65
N TYR A 108 -6.02 -16.36 6.50
CA TYR A 108 -7.05 -16.65 5.52
C TYR A 108 -8.38 -16.98 6.21
N CYS A 109 -9.48 -16.66 5.53
CA CYS A 109 -10.85 -16.88 5.98
C CYS A 109 -11.71 -17.36 4.80
N ALA A 110 -12.35 -18.51 4.94
CA ALA A 110 -13.34 -19.04 4.03
C ALA A 110 -14.75 -18.98 4.65
N GLN A 111 -15.78 -19.08 3.82
CA GLN A 111 -17.17 -19.16 4.27
C GLN A 111 -17.67 -20.60 4.13
N ARG A 112 -18.29 -21.16 5.19
CA ARG A 112 -18.97 -22.46 5.13
C ARG A 112 -20.08 -22.42 4.08
N GLY A 113 -20.05 -23.37 3.15
CA GLY A 113 -21.01 -23.46 2.05
C GLY A 113 -20.67 -22.59 0.83
N SER A 114 -19.59 -21.80 0.89
CA SER A 114 -19.03 -21.11 -0.28
C SER A 114 -17.80 -21.90 -0.79
N ARG A 115 -17.45 -21.69 -2.07
CA ARG A 115 -16.24 -22.27 -2.67
C ARG A 115 -15.06 -21.32 -2.62
N LEU A 116 -15.16 -20.17 -1.96
CA LEU A 116 -14.15 -19.11 -2.03
C LEU A 116 -13.48 -18.92 -0.66
N PHE A 117 -12.16 -18.78 -0.65
CA PHE A 117 -11.41 -18.30 0.51
C PHE A 117 -10.78 -16.93 0.23
N HIS A 118 -10.63 -16.13 1.29
CA HIS A 118 -10.21 -14.74 1.26
C HIS A 118 -9.03 -14.54 2.22
N ARG A 119 -8.21 -13.50 2.03
CA ARG A 119 -7.36 -12.99 3.13
C ARG A 119 -8.22 -12.29 4.17
N ARG A 120 -7.78 -12.26 5.44
CA ARG A 120 -8.46 -11.55 6.54
C ARG A 120 -8.68 -10.07 6.27
N GLU A 121 -7.80 -9.45 5.51
CA GLU A 121 -7.87 -8.05 5.10
C GLU A 121 -8.81 -7.78 3.91
N CYS A 122 -9.46 -8.81 3.36
CA CYS A 122 -10.34 -8.63 2.21
C CYS A 122 -11.68 -7.98 2.59
N ALA A 123 -12.11 -6.99 1.80
CA ALA A 123 -13.32 -6.20 2.05
C ALA A 123 -14.63 -7.00 2.10
N TRP A 124 -14.62 -8.25 1.63
CA TRP A 124 -15.75 -9.17 1.70
C TRP A 124 -15.86 -9.92 3.04
N VAL A 125 -14.76 -10.09 3.77
CA VAL A 125 -14.74 -10.84 5.04
C VAL A 125 -15.74 -10.30 6.07
N PRO A 126 -15.89 -8.97 6.25
CA PRO A 126 -16.89 -8.42 7.18
C PRO A 126 -18.34 -8.81 6.86
N ARG A 127 -18.65 -9.20 5.62
CA ARG A 127 -20.01 -9.62 5.22
C ARG A 127 -20.31 -11.08 5.55
N ILE A 128 -19.29 -11.89 5.82
CA ILE A 128 -19.46 -13.29 6.23
C ILE A 128 -19.87 -13.31 7.70
N LYS A 129 -20.99 -13.98 8.01
CA LYS A 129 -21.43 -14.20 9.39
C LYS A 129 -20.35 -14.95 10.15
N GLU A 130 -20.10 -14.55 11.40
CA GLU A 130 -19.02 -15.13 12.19
C GLU A 130 -19.16 -16.65 12.40
N ALA A 131 -20.39 -17.14 12.53
CA ALA A 131 -20.69 -18.57 12.61
C ALA A 131 -20.30 -19.38 11.36
N ASP A 132 -20.20 -18.72 10.20
CA ASP A 132 -19.87 -19.34 8.93
C ASP A 132 -18.40 -19.16 8.55
N ARG A 133 -17.58 -18.50 9.39
CA ARG A 133 -16.15 -18.26 9.10
C ARG A 133 -15.31 -19.49 9.44
N VAL A 134 -14.46 -19.90 8.49
CA VAL A 134 -13.44 -20.93 8.66
C VAL A 134 -12.08 -20.26 8.49
N TYR A 135 -11.29 -20.19 9.55
CA TYR A 135 -9.96 -19.59 9.51
C TYR A 135 -8.91 -20.63 9.12
N LEU A 136 -8.00 -20.23 8.25
CA LEU A 136 -6.98 -21.10 7.66
C LEU A 136 -5.60 -20.46 7.82
N LYS A 137 -4.60 -21.28 8.14
CA LYS A 137 -3.22 -20.83 8.32
C LYS A 137 -2.48 -20.74 6.99
N ARG A 138 -2.66 -21.74 6.11
CA ARG A 138 -1.98 -21.81 4.82
C ARG A 138 -2.97 -21.90 3.66
N VAL A 139 -2.51 -21.48 2.49
CA VAL A 139 -3.27 -21.59 1.24
C VAL A 139 -3.44 -23.07 0.84
N ALA A 140 -2.45 -23.91 1.11
CA ALA A 140 -2.51 -25.35 0.89
C ALA A 140 -3.72 -25.97 1.60
N ASP A 141 -3.91 -25.65 2.89
CA ASP A 141 -5.04 -26.14 3.69
C ASP A 141 -6.40 -25.75 3.08
N ALA A 142 -6.48 -24.59 2.44
CA ALA A 142 -7.69 -24.12 1.77
C ALA A 142 -7.96 -24.88 0.47
N ARG A 143 -6.90 -25.14 -0.32
CA ARG A 143 -6.98 -25.90 -1.57
C ARG A 143 -7.34 -27.38 -1.29
N ASP A 144 -6.78 -27.98 -0.25
CA ASP A 144 -7.10 -29.36 0.17
C ASP A 144 -8.56 -29.51 0.62
N GLN A 145 -9.15 -28.45 1.17
CA GLN A 145 -10.57 -28.38 1.52
C GLN A 145 -11.48 -28.02 0.34
N GLY A 146 -10.93 -27.90 -0.87
CA GLY A 146 -11.66 -27.62 -2.10
C GLY A 146 -12.11 -26.15 -2.25
N PHE A 147 -11.53 -25.23 -1.49
CA PHE A 147 -11.75 -23.80 -1.67
C PHE A 147 -10.88 -23.25 -2.80
N VAL A 148 -11.46 -22.32 -3.54
CA VAL A 148 -10.87 -21.57 -4.65
C VAL A 148 -10.50 -20.18 -4.16
N GLU A 149 -9.41 -19.63 -4.67
CA GLU A 149 -8.98 -18.28 -4.33
C GLU A 149 -9.99 -17.23 -4.78
N CYS A 150 -10.21 -16.23 -3.93
CA CYS A 150 -11.05 -15.11 -4.31
C CYS A 150 -10.37 -14.25 -5.39
N PRO A 151 -11.03 -14.02 -6.54
CA PRO A 151 -10.47 -13.22 -7.64
C PRO A 151 -10.30 -11.74 -7.28
N VAL A 152 -10.97 -11.27 -6.23
CA VAL A 152 -10.88 -9.88 -5.73
C VAL A 152 -9.70 -9.70 -4.78
N CYS A 153 -9.36 -10.74 -4.01
CA CYS A 153 -8.34 -10.66 -2.98
C CYS A 153 -6.99 -11.25 -3.44
N VAL A 154 -6.78 -11.46 -4.76
CA VAL A 154 -5.73 -12.30 -5.38
C VAL A 154 -4.54 -12.49 -4.44
N PRO A 155 -4.45 -13.63 -3.72
CA PRO A 155 -3.33 -13.88 -2.84
C PRO A 155 -2.13 -14.15 -3.74
N TRP A 156 -1.38 -13.09 -4.07
CA TRP A 156 -0.09 -13.28 -4.73
C TRP A 156 0.81 -14.05 -3.74
N GLU A 157 1.28 -15.22 -4.15
CA GLU A 157 2.40 -15.94 -3.53
C GLU A 157 3.68 -15.36 -4.17
N PRO A 158 4.65 -14.83 -3.40
CA PRO A 158 6.00 -14.69 -3.92
C PRO A 158 6.56 -16.11 -4.13
N ALA A 159 7.01 -16.37 -5.36
CA ALA A 159 7.70 -17.60 -5.75
C ALA A 159 8.95 -17.86 -4.89
#